data_AF-A0A317K6H7-F1
#
_entry.id   AF-A0A317K6H7-F1
#
_cell.length_a   1.000
_cell.length_b   1.000
_cell.length_c   1.000
_cell.angle_alpha   90.00
_cell.angle_beta   90.00
_cell.angle_gamma   90.00
#
_symmetry.space_group_name_H-M   'P 1'
#
loop_
_entity.id
_entity.type
_entity.pdbx_description
1 polymer ?
#
loop_
_entity_poly.entity_id
_entity_poly.type
_entity_poly.pdbx_seq_one_letter_code
_entity_poly.pdbx_strand_id
1 'polypeptide(L)'
;MMRLFRTGTVAAVATAAAALLFQPAVGTSAAAASAPAPVASATAATPAATSDISARGDIAFLGGDPWRPSGPVEVTVSNEGAAAAKGFFVLRLPSGVGLTSGGDCDPVAGSARTFVCGGAELAAGGRRTHRLTLTSAAREPVFGVVAWGSVAGRDGSGATGRPHDFRINWPDRTSLRLRATAGAVDGGAATVTVRVTNTGSFAVGGYALNVSTPDGVRVAAPACSDSGRMAGAGCELLRLGTLGAGATDTFRVRLAVGGDERTVRLYLAPVDRYTNKDTSVTLRLTGGAGAGATTAPPAGSTATPTPTTPAEEPGQLPRTGPAGGAYALAGAVLLALGAGLLLLRRRLGRG
;
A
#
# COMPACT_ATOMS: atom_id res chain seq x y z
N MET A 1 54.14 5.16 11.73
CA MET A 1 54.83 4.63 12.92
C MET A 1 53.93 3.63 13.63
N MET A 2 54.42 2.39 13.80
CA MET A 2 54.07 1.31 14.75
C MET A 2 52.59 1.09 15.13
N ARG A 3 51.90 0.03 14.66
CA ARG A 3 51.91 -1.41 15.06
C ARG A 3 51.42 -1.69 16.51
N LEU A 4 50.35 -2.50 16.64
CA LEU A 4 50.24 -3.78 17.40
C LEU A 4 48.77 -4.25 17.36
N PHE A 5 48.39 -5.22 16.51
CA PHE A 5 48.28 -6.67 16.77
C PHE A 5 47.66 -7.08 18.12
N ARG A 6 46.47 -7.70 18.05
CA ARG A 6 46.18 -8.90 18.87
C ARG A 6 45.15 -9.81 18.18
N THR A 7 45.65 -10.99 17.83
CA THR A 7 44.97 -12.23 17.47
C THR A 7 44.67 -13.08 18.71
N GLY A 8 43.73 -14.02 18.59
CA GLY A 8 43.53 -15.17 19.50
C GLY A 8 42.09 -15.71 19.39
N THR A 9 41.78 -16.68 18.51
CA THR A 9 41.88 -18.16 18.62
C THR A 9 40.82 -18.86 19.49
N VAL A 10 39.91 -19.57 18.80
CA VAL A 10 39.51 -20.99 18.92
C VAL A 10 39.25 -21.60 20.30
N ALA A 11 38.05 -22.17 20.52
CA ALA A 11 37.85 -23.56 20.96
C ALA A 11 36.37 -23.99 20.89
N ALA A 12 36.16 -25.18 20.32
CA ALA A 12 34.93 -25.96 20.29
C ALA A 12 35.05 -27.17 21.24
N VAL A 13 33.98 -27.54 21.96
CA VAL A 13 33.74 -28.87 22.58
C VAL A 13 32.21 -28.96 22.80
N ALA A 14 31.41 -29.76 22.08
CA ALA A 14 31.19 -31.21 22.10
C ALA A 14 30.35 -31.75 23.31
N THR A 15 29.11 -32.13 22.97
CA THR A 15 28.32 -33.31 23.41
C THR A 15 28.45 -33.90 24.82
N ALA A 16 27.28 -34.11 25.46
CA ALA A 16 27.07 -35.24 26.37
C ALA A 16 25.62 -35.76 26.24
N ALA A 17 25.48 -36.94 25.65
CA ALA A 17 24.35 -37.84 25.81
C ALA A 17 24.87 -39.06 26.57
N ALA A 18 24.15 -39.48 27.62
CA ALA A 18 24.39 -40.77 28.25
C ALA A 18 23.05 -41.31 28.77
N ALA A 19 22.55 -42.29 28.05
CA ALA A 19 21.56 -43.25 28.52
C ALA A 19 22.29 -44.32 29.36
N LEU A 20 21.68 -44.76 30.45
CA LEU A 20 22.01 -46.06 31.05
C LEU A 20 20.73 -46.78 31.49
N LEU A 21 20.70 -48.04 31.05
CA LEU A 21 19.69 -49.07 31.18
C LEU A 21 19.71 -49.68 32.58
N PHE A 22 18.56 -50.16 33.06
CA PHE A 22 18.47 -51.40 33.85
C PHE A 22 17.12 -52.08 33.60
N GLN A 23 17.18 -53.33 33.13
CA GLN A 23 16.07 -54.29 33.03
C GLN A 23 15.99 -55.17 34.32
N PRO A 24 15.30 -56.33 34.35
CA PRO A 24 13.87 -56.51 34.56
C PRO A 24 13.58 -57.43 35.78
N ALA A 25 12.33 -57.50 36.26
CA ALA A 25 11.87 -58.60 37.11
C ALA A 25 10.44 -58.99 36.78
N VAL A 26 10.26 -60.31 36.62
CA VAL A 26 9.04 -61.03 36.26
C VAL A 26 8.17 -61.21 37.51
N GLY A 27 6.85 -61.05 37.40
CA GLY A 27 5.92 -61.29 38.51
C GLY A 27 4.45 -61.25 38.12
N THR A 28 3.93 -62.43 37.75
CA THR A 28 2.58 -62.99 37.97
C THR A 28 1.33 -62.10 37.95
N SER A 29 0.40 -62.54 37.11
CA SER A 29 -1.00 -62.16 36.97
C SER A 29 -1.82 -62.27 38.27
N ALA A 30 -2.63 -61.24 38.55
CA ALA A 30 -3.85 -61.36 39.35
C ALA A 30 -4.89 -60.37 38.82
N ALA A 31 -6.04 -60.89 38.38
CA ALA A 31 -7.21 -60.11 38.03
C ALA A 31 -7.85 -59.53 39.29
N ALA A 32 -8.06 -58.22 39.34
CA ALA A 32 -8.87 -57.57 40.37
C ALA A 32 -9.60 -56.34 39.81
N ALA A 33 -10.91 -56.37 40.00
CA ALA A 33 -11.98 -55.39 39.81
C ALA A 33 -11.61 -53.95 39.37
N SER A 34 -12.32 -53.49 38.34
CA SER A 34 -12.45 -52.11 37.90
C SER A 34 -12.95 -51.21 39.04
N ALA A 35 -12.10 -50.31 39.54
CA ALA A 35 -12.53 -49.17 40.35
C ALA A 35 -12.98 -48.02 39.42
N PRO A 36 -14.07 -47.29 39.73
CA PRO A 36 -14.48 -46.13 38.94
C PRO A 36 -13.41 -45.04 39.03
N ALA A 37 -13.02 -44.52 37.86
CA ALA A 37 -12.09 -43.41 37.75
C ALA A 37 -12.62 -42.18 38.54
N PRO A 38 -11.76 -41.43 39.24
CA PRO A 38 -12.18 -40.19 39.88
C PRO A 38 -12.62 -39.22 38.78
N VAL A 39 -13.89 -38.81 38.84
CA VAL A 39 -14.43 -37.73 38.02
C VAL A 39 -13.70 -36.47 38.44
N ALA A 40 -12.67 -36.09 37.68
CA ALA A 40 -12.07 -34.77 37.80
C ALA A 40 -13.19 -33.76 37.52
N SER A 41 -13.61 -33.05 38.58
CA SER A 41 -14.48 -31.90 38.45
C SER A 41 -13.77 -30.91 37.55
N ALA A 42 -14.20 -30.86 36.28
CA ALA A 42 -13.80 -29.81 35.37
C ALA A 42 -14.28 -28.50 35.98
N THR A 43 -13.38 -27.77 36.61
CA THR A 43 -13.62 -26.37 36.99
C THR A 43 -13.91 -25.66 35.68
N ALA A 44 -15.17 -25.31 35.45
CA ALA A 44 -15.56 -24.56 34.28
C ALA A 44 -14.73 -23.28 34.26
N ALA A 45 -13.87 -23.15 33.24
CA ALA A 45 -13.14 -21.92 33.02
C ALA A 45 -14.17 -20.80 32.89
N THR A 46 -14.13 -19.83 33.81
CA THR A 46 -14.97 -18.63 33.72
C THR A 46 -14.70 -18.00 32.35
N PRO A 47 -15.72 -17.80 31.49
CA PRO A 47 -15.50 -17.13 30.23
C PRO A 47 -14.89 -15.76 30.53
N ALA A 48 -13.76 -15.45 29.88
CA ALA A 48 -13.13 -14.15 30.01
C ALA A 48 -14.18 -13.08 29.75
N ALA A 49 -14.33 -12.12 30.67
CA ALA A 49 -15.31 -11.05 30.55
C ALA A 49 -15.09 -10.33 29.22
N THR A 50 -16.06 -10.47 28.31
CA THR A 50 -16.07 -9.75 27.05
C THR A 50 -16.60 -8.36 27.30
N SER A 51 -15.87 -7.33 26.87
CA SER A 51 -16.31 -5.93 26.96
C SER A 51 -17.61 -5.73 26.17
N ASP A 52 -18.57 -5.04 26.78
CA ASP A 52 -19.81 -4.58 26.13
C ASP A 52 -19.57 -3.45 25.11
N ILE A 53 -18.35 -2.91 25.06
CA ILE A 53 -17.92 -1.99 24.01
C ILE A 53 -17.45 -2.80 22.79
N SER A 54 -18.06 -2.53 21.64
CA SER A 54 -17.64 -3.03 20.33
C SER A 54 -17.10 -1.92 19.44
N ALA A 55 -16.21 -2.26 18.50
CA ALA A 55 -15.65 -1.30 17.55
C ALA A 55 -15.56 -1.92 16.16
N ARG A 56 -15.85 -1.13 15.13
CA ARG A 56 -15.77 -1.53 13.72
C ARG A 56 -15.08 -0.46 12.91
N GLY A 57 -14.07 -0.87 12.14
CA GLY A 57 -13.36 -0.02 11.19
C GLY A 57 -13.97 -0.20 9.81
N ASP A 58 -14.17 0.91 9.12
CA ASP A 58 -14.55 0.89 7.72
C ASP A 58 -13.34 0.60 6.82
N ILE A 59 -13.64 0.39 5.54
CA ILE A 59 -12.62 0.25 4.52
C ILE A 59 -11.80 1.55 4.39
N ALA A 60 -10.48 1.41 4.31
CA ALA A 60 -9.56 2.51 4.04
C ALA A 60 -9.03 2.44 2.60
N PHE A 61 -8.99 3.58 1.92
CA PHE A 61 -8.37 3.73 0.61
C PHE A 61 -7.23 4.73 0.71
N LEU A 62 -6.00 4.28 0.47
CA LEU A 62 -4.83 5.16 0.48
C LEU A 62 -4.65 5.79 -0.91
N GLY A 63 -4.30 7.08 -0.95
CA GLY A 63 -4.09 7.84 -2.19
C GLY A 63 -3.27 9.11 -1.97
N GLY A 64 -3.27 10.01 -2.97
CA GLY A 64 -2.54 11.29 -2.89
C GLY A 64 -1.08 11.17 -3.29
N ASP A 65 -0.16 11.46 -2.36
CA ASP A 65 1.29 11.37 -2.59
C ASP A 65 1.68 9.94 -3.01
N PRO A 66 2.25 9.73 -4.21
CA PRO A 66 2.61 8.39 -4.66
C PRO A 66 3.73 7.73 -3.83
N TRP A 67 4.52 8.51 -3.07
CA TRP A 67 5.57 7.96 -2.22
C TRP A 67 5.08 7.59 -0.83
N ARG A 68 4.12 8.36 -0.30
CA ARG A 68 3.52 8.15 1.02
C ARG A 68 1.99 8.31 0.94
N PRO A 69 1.29 7.38 0.28
CA PRO A 69 -0.15 7.50 0.14
C PRO A 69 -0.83 7.46 1.52
N SER A 70 -1.88 8.26 1.67
CA SER A 70 -2.64 8.40 2.90
C SER A 70 -4.14 8.39 2.61
N GLY A 71 -4.94 8.09 3.63
CA GLY A 71 -6.39 8.02 3.48
C GLY A 71 -7.11 7.96 4.81
N PRO A 72 -8.37 8.41 4.86
CA PRO A 72 -9.18 8.30 6.05
C PRO A 72 -9.58 6.85 6.32
N VAL A 73 -9.74 6.53 7.60
CA VAL A 73 -10.50 5.38 8.07
C VAL A 73 -11.44 5.85 9.16
N GLU A 74 -12.70 5.40 9.10
CA GLU A 74 -13.67 5.68 10.14
C GLU A 74 -13.79 4.46 11.05
N VAL A 75 -13.76 4.69 12.36
CA VAL A 75 -13.95 3.66 13.37
C VAL A 75 -15.16 4.01 14.21
N THR A 76 -16.20 3.19 14.14
CA THR A 76 -17.41 3.35 14.95
C THR A 76 -17.31 2.48 16.19
N VAL A 77 -17.39 3.11 17.36
CA VAL A 77 -17.43 2.49 18.68
C VAL A 77 -18.89 2.49 19.16
N SER A 78 -19.35 1.36 19.68
CA SER A 78 -20.72 1.20 20.18
C SER A 78 -20.69 0.62 21.59
N ASN A 79 -21.58 1.09 22.46
CA ASN A 79 -21.85 0.49 23.75
C ASN A 79 -23.08 -0.42 23.63
N GLU A 80 -22.86 -1.73 23.70
CA GLU A 80 -23.90 -2.76 23.60
C GLU A 80 -24.48 -3.13 24.98
N GLY A 81 -23.93 -2.56 26.06
CA GLY A 81 -24.33 -2.80 27.43
C GLY A 81 -25.56 -1.99 27.86
N ALA A 82 -26.10 -2.35 29.02
CA ALA A 82 -27.31 -1.74 29.58
C ALA A 82 -27.07 -0.42 30.33
N ALA A 83 -25.82 -0.04 30.57
CA ALA A 83 -25.43 1.16 31.31
C ALA A 83 -24.44 2.01 30.50
N ALA A 84 -24.32 3.30 30.87
CA ALA A 84 -23.29 4.16 30.30
C ALA A 84 -21.89 3.67 30.67
N ALA A 85 -20.97 3.72 29.71
CA ALA A 85 -19.61 3.23 29.88
C ALA A 85 -18.63 4.02 29.01
N LYS A 86 -17.35 4.07 29.41
CA LYS A 86 -16.30 4.65 28.57
C LYS A 86 -15.99 3.71 27.40
N GLY A 87 -16.12 4.25 26.19
CA GLY A 87 -15.81 3.54 24.95
C GLY A 87 -14.43 3.88 24.43
N PHE A 88 -13.51 2.92 24.52
CA PHE A 88 -12.21 2.93 23.84
C PHE A 88 -12.21 1.93 22.69
N PHE A 89 -11.20 2.02 21.85
CA PHE A 89 -10.88 0.94 20.92
C PHE A 89 -9.38 0.75 20.78
N VAL A 90 -8.98 -0.50 20.57
CA VAL A 90 -7.61 -0.89 20.24
C VAL A 90 -7.52 -1.02 18.73
N LEU A 91 -6.71 -0.18 18.08
CA LEU A 91 -6.39 -0.25 16.66
C LEU A 91 -5.06 -0.97 16.47
N ARG A 92 -5.03 -1.99 15.60
CA ARG A 92 -3.81 -2.68 15.19
C ARG A 92 -3.65 -2.56 13.68
N LEU A 93 -2.53 -1.98 13.25
CA LEU A 93 -2.24 -1.76 11.84
C LEU A 93 -1.16 -2.74 11.34
N PRO A 94 -1.24 -3.18 10.08
CA PRO A 94 -0.23 -4.05 9.50
C PRO A 94 1.10 -3.32 9.31
N SER A 95 2.17 -4.09 9.07
CA SER A 95 3.44 -3.54 8.62
C SER A 95 3.25 -2.70 7.34
N GLY A 96 3.99 -1.61 7.20
CA GLY A 96 3.84 -0.67 6.09
C GLY A 96 2.71 0.37 6.23
N VAL A 97 1.80 0.28 7.22
CA VAL A 97 0.79 1.32 7.53
C VAL A 97 0.99 1.98 8.91
N GLY A 98 1.05 3.30 8.95
CA GLY A 98 1.10 4.10 10.17
C GLY A 98 -0.17 4.91 10.39
N LEU A 99 -0.30 5.47 11.60
CA LEU A 99 -1.34 6.43 11.98
C LEU A 99 -0.70 7.81 12.09
N THR A 100 -1.19 8.78 11.33
CA THR A 100 -0.61 10.13 11.27
C THR A 100 -1.42 11.13 12.08
N SER A 101 -2.75 10.96 12.13
CA SER A 101 -3.64 11.86 12.87
C SER A 101 -5.01 11.25 13.12
N GLY A 102 -5.70 11.74 14.16
CA GLY A 102 -7.10 11.47 14.43
C GLY A 102 -7.33 10.71 15.75
N GLY A 103 -8.35 11.16 16.49
CA GLY A 103 -8.99 10.47 17.61
C GLY A 103 -8.11 10.06 18.80
N ASP A 104 -7.57 11.02 19.58
CA ASP A 104 -6.90 10.80 20.89
C ASP A 104 -6.28 9.40 21.04
N CYS A 105 -5.38 9.08 20.09
CA CYS A 105 -4.79 7.75 19.95
C CYS A 105 -3.40 7.73 20.56
N ASP A 106 -3.23 6.92 21.60
CA ASP A 106 -1.93 6.72 22.24
C ASP A 106 -1.30 5.40 21.77
N PRO A 107 0.00 5.40 21.39
CA PRO A 107 0.70 4.18 21.04
C PRO A 107 0.84 3.28 22.28
N VAL A 108 0.62 1.98 22.10
CA VAL A 108 0.81 0.99 23.18
C VAL A 108 2.29 0.67 23.31
N ALA A 109 2.85 0.94 24.50
CA ALA A 109 4.24 0.63 24.81
C ALA A 109 4.57 -0.85 24.55
N GLY A 110 5.70 -1.11 23.90
CA GLY A 110 6.15 -2.46 23.55
C GLY A 110 5.37 -3.15 22.42
N SER A 111 4.34 -2.52 21.85
CA SER A 111 3.55 -3.06 20.74
C SER A 111 3.60 -2.14 19.53
N ALA A 112 4.41 -2.49 18.54
CA ALA A 112 4.51 -1.71 17.32
C ALA A 112 3.13 -1.62 16.62
N ARG A 113 2.77 -0.40 16.18
CA ARG A 113 1.57 -0.13 15.37
C ARG A 113 0.25 -0.56 16.04
N THR A 114 0.26 -0.59 17.37
CA THR A 114 -0.94 -0.78 18.18
C THR A 114 -1.22 0.51 18.92
N PHE A 115 -2.47 0.95 18.87
CA PHE A 115 -2.92 2.22 19.45
C PHE A 115 -4.17 1.98 20.28
N VAL A 116 -4.31 2.69 21.38
CA VAL A 116 -5.58 2.80 22.12
C VAL A 116 -6.12 4.18 21.84
N CYS A 117 -7.37 4.25 21.38
CA CYS A 117 -7.97 5.48 20.91
C CYS A 117 -9.32 5.73 21.59
N GLY A 118 -9.71 7.00 21.68
CA GLY A 118 -11.01 7.41 22.22
C GLY A 118 -11.04 7.51 23.74
N GLY A 119 -12.11 7.03 24.39
CA GLY A 119 -12.30 7.13 25.84
C GLY A 119 -13.44 8.04 26.30
N ALA A 120 -14.26 8.50 25.37
CA ALA A 120 -15.49 9.21 25.69
C ALA A 120 -16.52 8.27 26.33
N GLU A 121 -17.34 8.80 27.22
CA GLU A 121 -18.51 8.08 27.74
C GLU A 121 -19.57 7.92 26.64
N LEU A 122 -20.13 6.72 26.57
CA LEU A 122 -21.21 6.34 25.67
C LEU A 122 -22.39 5.88 26.52
N ALA A 123 -23.57 6.45 26.30
CA ALA A 123 -24.81 5.93 26.89
C ALA A 123 -25.06 4.48 26.46
N ALA A 124 -25.93 3.77 27.18
CA ALA A 124 -26.39 2.44 26.78
C ALA A 124 -26.97 2.46 25.36
N GLY A 125 -26.52 1.57 24.47
CA GLY A 125 -26.87 1.57 23.05
C GLY A 125 -26.25 2.70 22.22
N GLY A 126 -25.49 3.60 22.83
CA GLY A 126 -24.87 4.76 22.20
C GLY A 126 -23.74 4.39 21.24
N ARG A 127 -23.48 5.25 20.26
CA ARG A 127 -22.42 5.08 19.26
C ARG A 127 -21.65 6.36 19.02
N ARG A 128 -20.38 6.22 18.64
CA ARG A 128 -19.52 7.34 18.24
C ARG A 128 -18.56 6.92 17.15
N THR A 129 -18.38 7.79 16.15
CA THR A 129 -17.46 7.56 15.04
C THR A 129 -16.22 8.43 15.20
N HIS A 130 -15.06 7.80 15.04
CA HIS A 130 -13.74 8.43 15.07
C HIS A 130 -13.14 8.40 13.67
N ARG A 131 -12.76 9.56 13.16
CA ARG A 131 -12.07 9.68 11.88
C ARG A 131 -10.56 9.72 12.11
N LEU A 132 -9.87 8.74 11.55
CA LEU A 132 -8.42 8.58 11.63
C LEU A 132 -7.81 8.74 10.23
N THR A 133 -6.53 9.07 10.16
CA THR A 133 -5.77 9.13 8.91
C THR A 133 -4.64 8.12 8.92
N LEU A 134 -4.77 7.12 8.06
CA LEU A 134 -3.74 6.12 7.83
C LEU A 134 -2.76 6.64 6.78
N THR A 135 -1.49 6.28 6.89
CA THR A 135 -0.45 6.69 5.94
C THR A 135 0.53 5.55 5.71
N SER A 136 1.05 5.44 4.48
CA SER A 136 2.16 4.52 4.20
C SER A 136 3.38 4.84 5.06
N ALA A 137 3.83 3.84 5.79
CA ALA A 137 5.08 3.80 6.50
C ALA A 137 6.05 2.79 5.86
N ALA A 138 5.79 2.36 4.62
CA ALA A 138 6.72 1.55 3.85
C ALA A 138 7.97 2.39 3.49
N ARG A 139 9.14 1.74 3.42
CA ARG A 139 10.39 2.40 3.01
C ARG A 139 10.41 2.70 1.52
N GLU A 140 9.77 1.83 0.75
CA GLU A 140 9.59 1.94 -0.69
C GLU A 140 8.10 2.12 -1.01
N PRO A 141 7.76 2.78 -2.13
CA PRO A 141 6.39 2.86 -2.61
C PRO A 141 5.77 1.49 -2.83
N VAL A 142 4.47 1.36 -2.53
CA VAL A 142 3.72 0.10 -2.68
C VAL A 142 2.41 0.41 -3.41
N PHE A 143 2.05 -0.42 -4.38
CA PHE A 143 0.87 -0.24 -5.23
C PHE A 143 0.18 -1.56 -5.54
N GLY A 144 -1.15 -1.52 -5.71
CA GLY A 144 -1.97 -2.68 -6.07
C GLY A 144 -2.01 -3.77 -5.02
N VAL A 145 -1.77 -3.42 -3.75
CA VAL A 145 -1.77 -4.36 -2.62
C VAL A 145 -3.00 -4.11 -1.74
N VAL A 146 -3.53 -5.19 -1.17
CA VAL A 146 -4.54 -5.14 -0.12
C VAL A 146 -3.90 -5.61 1.18
N ALA A 147 -4.13 -4.86 2.26
CA ALA A 147 -3.73 -5.23 3.61
C ALA A 147 -4.95 -5.19 4.55
N TRP A 148 -4.78 -5.71 5.76
CA TRP A 148 -5.83 -5.77 6.76
C TRP A 148 -5.35 -5.19 8.09
N GLY A 149 -6.13 -4.28 8.65
CA GLY A 149 -6.01 -3.85 10.04
C GLY A 149 -7.10 -4.50 10.88
N SER A 150 -7.00 -4.38 12.20
CA SER A 150 -8.06 -4.81 13.11
C SER A 150 -8.36 -3.74 14.14
N VAL A 151 -9.63 -3.68 14.55
CA VAL A 151 -10.09 -2.87 15.69
C VAL A 151 -10.81 -3.74 16.68
N ALA A 152 -10.65 -3.49 17.97
CA ALA A 152 -11.41 -4.15 19.01
C ALA A 152 -11.93 -3.10 19.99
N GLY A 153 -13.20 -3.20 20.39
CA GLY A 153 -13.74 -2.33 21.45
C GLY A 153 -13.08 -2.64 22.78
N ARG A 154 -12.92 -1.62 23.63
CA ARG A 154 -12.32 -1.75 24.95
C ARG A 154 -13.07 -0.88 25.95
N ASP A 155 -13.41 -1.43 27.10
CA ASP A 155 -14.11 -0.70 28.15
C ASP A 155 -13.15 0.02 29.12
N GLY A 156 -13.72 0.78 30.06
CA GLY A 156 -12.95 1.52 31.07
C GLY A 156 -12.21 0.65 32.09
N SER A 157 -12.56 -0.64 32.23
CA SER A 157 -11.82 -1.60 33.06
C SER A 157 -10.57 -2.14 32.34
N GLY A 158 -10.51 -1.92 31.03
CA GLY A 158 -9.46 -2.38 30.15
C GLY A 158 -9.76 -3.72 29.50
N ALA A 159 -10.93 -4.33 29.72
CA ALA A 159 -11.35 -5.54 29.02
C ALA A 159 -11.55 -5.23 27.54
N THR A 160 -11.03 -6.09 26.67
CA THR A 160 -11.05 -5.89 25.21
C THR A 160 -11.97 -6.93 24.58
N GLY A 161 -12.91 -6.45 23.77
CA GLY A 161 -13.84 -7.28 23.02
C GLY A 161 -13.18 -8.02 21.85
N ARG A 162 -14.00 -8.68 21.04
CA ARG A 162 -13.54 -9.39 19.85
C ARG A 162 -12.99 -8.42 18.80
N PRO A 163 -11.84 -8.71 18.15
CA PRO A 163 -11.35 -7.90 17.05
C PRO A 163 -12.21 -8.08 15.79
N HIS A 164 -12.38 -6.97 15.06
CA HIS A 164 -12.97 -6.88 13.74
C HIS A 164 -11.93 -6.38 12.74
N ASP A 165 -11.72 -7.15 11.68
CA ASP A 165 -10.80 -6.79 10.62
C ASP A 165 -11.45 -5.80 9.66
N PHE A 166 -10.64 -4.88 9.13
CA PHE A 166 -11.04 -3.95 8.08
C PHE A 166 -10.00 -3.91 6.97
N ARG A 167 -10.46 -3.67 5.75
CA ARG A 167 -9.63 -3.71 4.55
C ARG A 167 -8.92 -2.37 4.34
N ILE A 168 -7.65 -2.42 3.97
CA ILE A 168 -6.83 -1.28 3.57
C ILE A 168 -6.39 -1.50 2.12
N ASN A 169 -6.89 -0.67 1.22
CA ASN A 169 -6.54 -0.71 -0.20
C ASN A 169 -5.44 0.30 -0.48
N TRP A 170 -4.30 -0.16 -0.98
CA TRP A 170 -3.25 0.71 -1.50
C TRP A 170 -3.65 1.27 -2.87
N PRO A 171 -3.02 2.38 -3.33
CA PRO A 171 -3.31 2.90 -4.66
C PRO A 171 -2.98 1.84 -5.72
N ASP A 172 -3.83 1.71 -6.73
CA ASP A 172 -3.61 0.77 -7.82
C ASP A 172 -2.42 1.18 -8.70
N ARG A 173 -1.83 0.16 -9.34
CA ARG A 173 -0.93 0.38 -10.48
C ARG A 173 -1.75 0.86 -11.67
N THR A 174 -1.22 1.83 -12.40
CA THR A 174 -1.94 2.49 -13.50
C THR A 174 -1.06 2.61 -14.75
N SER A 175 -1.61 3.12 -15.84
CA SER A 175 -0.88 3.39 -17.08
C SER A 175 -0.88 4.90 -17.33
N LEU A 176 0.31 5.51 -17.36
CA LEU A 176 0.49 6.94 -17.66
C LEU A 176 1.47 7.08 -18.83
N ARG A 177 1.07 7.84 -19.86
CA ARG A 177 1.92 8.14 -21.01
C ARG A 177 2.54 9.53 -20.87
N LEU A 178 3.87 9.56 -20.80
CA LEU A 178 4.68 10.77 -20.82
C LEU A 178 5.12 11.11 -22.24
N ARG A 179 4.88 12.36 -22.64
CA ARG A 179 5.46 12.98 -23.83
C ARG A 179 6.02 14.34 -23.43
N ALA A 180 7.16 14.72 -24.00
CA ALA A 180 7.76 16.02 -23.74
C ALA A 180 8.47 16.54 -24.99
N THR A 181 8.50 17.85 -25.16
CA THR A 181 9.23 18.54 -26.23
C THR A 181 10.00 19.72 -25.66
N ALA A 182 11.25 19.89 -26.08
CA ALA A 182 12.08 21.03 -25.68
C ALA A 182 12.04 22.10 -26.78
N GLY A 183 11.87 23.36 -26.37
CA GLY A 183 12.20 24.50 -27.22
C GLY A 183 13.71 24.69 -27.34
N ALA A 184 14.12 25.56 -28.27
CA ALA A 184 15.52 25.95 -28.41
C ALA A 184 16.04 26.62 -27.13
N VAL A 185 17.34 26.48 -26.88
CA VAL A 185 18.06 27.22 -25.85
C VAL A 185 18.27 28.64 -26.35
N ASP A 186 17.68 29.61 -25.67
CA ASP A 186 17.81 31.04 -25.93
C ASP A 186 18.13 31.78 -24.63
N GLY A 187 19.08 32.71 -24.66
CA GLY A 187 19.54 33.44 -23.48
C GLY A 187 19.99 32.55 -22.31
N GLY A 188 20.49 31.34 -22.58
CA GLY A 188 20.87 30.37 -21.54
C GLY A 188 19.68 29.69 -20.85
N ALA A 189 18.49 29.70 -21.46
CA ALA A 189 17.30 29.03 -20.94
C ALA A 189 16.60 28.21 -22.01
N ALA A 190 15.91 27.14 -21.59
CA ALA A 190 15.04 26.34 -22.45
C ALA A 190 13.70 26.07 -21.77
N THR A 191 12.63 25.98 -22.55
CA THR A 191 11.31 25.57 -22.04
C THR A 191 10.97 24.19 -22.56
N VAL A 192 10.68 23.27 -21.66
CA VAL A 192 10.17 21.93 -21.97
C VAL A 192 8.67 21.92 -21.75
N THR A 193 7.89 21.58 -22.78
CA THR A 193 6.46 21.32 -22.64
C THR A 193 6.26 19.85 -22.34
N VAL A 194 5.66 19.54 -21.20
CA VAL A 194 5.40 18.19 -20.71
C VAL A 194 3.92 17.88 -20.81
N ARG A 195 3.60 16.69 -21.30
CA ARG A 195 2.25 16.16 -21.41
C ARG A 195 2.20 14.76 -20.79
N VAL A 196 1.36 14.61 -19.77
CA VAL A 196 1.12 13.32 -19.09
C VAL A 196 -0.34 12.95 -19.29
N THR A 197 -0.60 11.86 -20.00
CA THR A 197 -1.95 11.34 -20.22
C THR A 197 -2.18 10.12 -19.35
N ASN A 198 -3.29 10.09 -18.61
CA ASN A 198 -3.76 8.87 -17.96
C ASN A 198 -4.39 7.95 -19.00
N THR A 199 -3.69 6.87 -19.31
CA THR A 199 -4.12 5.83 -20.26
C THR A 199 -4.73 4.62 -19.54
N GLY A 200 -4.87 4.68 -18.22
CA GLY A 200 -5.59 3.70 -17.41
C GLY A 200 -7.11 3.93 -17.43
N SER A 201 -7.83 2.99 -16.81
CA SER A 201 -9.30 2.98 -16.74
C SER A 201 -9.88 3.72 -15.53
N PHE A 202 -9.04 4.22 -14.62
CA PHE A 202 -9.46 4.87 -13.39
C PHE A 202 -8.65 6.15 -13.12
N ALA A 203 -9.19 7.02 -12.28
CA ALA A 203 -8.55 8.26 -11.88
C ALA A 203 -7.34 8.00 -10.96
N VAL A 204 -6.25 8.71 -11.19
CA VAL A 204 -5.01 8.56 -10.42
C VAL A 204 -4.88 9.75 -9.48
N GLY A 205 -4.84 9.48 -8.18
CA GLY A 205 -4.49 10.48 -7.18
C GLY A 205 -3.00 10.75 -7.22
N GLY A 206 -2.63 11.97 -7.62
CA GLY A 206 -1.28 12.50 -7.69
C GLY A 206 -0.27 11.72 -8.56
N TYR A 207 0.81 12.36 -9.00
CA TYR A 207 2.00 11.68 -9.55
C TYR A 207 3.24 12.56 -9.39
N ALA A 208 4.43 11.98 -9.54
CA ALA A 208 5.68 12.73 -9.56
C ALA A 208 6.33 12.65 -10.95
N LEU A 209 6.89 13.76 -11.41
CA LEU A 209 7.76 13.82 -12.57
C LEU A 209 9.18 14.15 -12.09
N ASN A 210 10.12 13.26 -12.34
CA ASN A 210 11.53 13.52 -12.10
C ASN A 210 12.16 14.04 -13.39
N VAL A 211 12.96 15.10 -13.26
CA VAL A 211 13.76 15.71 -14.31
C VAL A 211 15.21 15.54 -13.89
N SER A 212 15.91 14.59 -14.50
CA SER A 212 17.34 14.41 -14.31
C SER A 212 18.09 15.31 -15.28
N THR A 213 19.00 16.11 -14.73
CA THR A 213 19.75 17.14 -15.44
C THR A 213 21.25 16.87 -15.34
N PRO A 214 22.02 17.10 -16.40
CA PRO A 214 23.47 17.03 -16.36
C PRO A 214 24.04 18.28 -15.67
N ASP A 215 25.35 18.29 -15.45
CA ASP A 215 26.05 19.44 -14.91
C ASP A 215 25.84 20.69 -15.78
N GLY A 216 25.66 21.83 -15.11
CA GLY A 216 25.37 23.11 -15.76
C GLY A 216 23.89 23.31 -16.14
N VAL A 217 23.07 22.26 -16.19
CA VAL A 217 21.62 22.38 -16.40
C VAL A 217 20.87 22.26 -15.08
N ARG A 218 19.90 23.14 -14.85
CA ARG A 218 19.04 23.09 -13.65
C ARG A 218 17.60 23.46 -13.99
N VAL A 219 16.64 22.86 -13.27
CA VAL A 219 15.24 23.28 -13.35
C VAL A 219 15.08 24.62 -12.62
N ALA A 220 14.64 25.64 -13.35
CA ALA A 220 14.39 26.98 -12.82
C ALA A 220 12.91 27.20 -12.45
N ALA A 221 11.98 26.51 -13.13
CA ALA A 221 10.57 26.51 -12.76
C ALA A 221 9.85 25.27 -13.33
N PRO A 222 8.78 24.76 -12.68
CA PRO A 222 8.34 25.13 -11.33
C PRO A 222 9.37 24.74 -10.26
N ALA A 223 9.15 25.19 -9.02
CA ALA A 223 10.03 24.85 -7.91
C ALA A 223 10.11 23.32 -7.73
N CYS A 224 11.31 22.84 -7.40
CA CYS A 224 11.53 21.45 -7.08
C CYS A 224 10.94 21.10 -5.72
N SER A 225 10.49 19.87 -5.59
CA SER A 225 10.11 19.26 -4.32
C SER A 225 11.29 19.25 -3.35
N ASP A 226 11.03 19.65 -2.11
CA ASP A 226 12.00 19.61 -1.00
C ASP A 226 12.17 18.19 -0.40
N SER A 227 11.66 17.15 -1.07
CA SER A 227 11.72 15.77 -0.59
C SER A 227 13.13 15.20 -0.46
N GLY A 228 14.13 15.84 -1.08
CA GLY A 228 15.51 15.38 -1.14
C GLY A 228 15.75 14.18 -2.05
N ARG A 229 14.71 13.56 -2.64
CA ARG A 229 14.84 12.34 -3.47
C ARG A 229 15.68 12.53 -4.73
N MET A 230 15.75 13.75 -5.23
CA MET A 230 16.53 14.13 -6.43
C MET A 230 17.72 15.03 -6.09
N ALA A 231 18.14 15.10 -4.82
CA ALA A 231 19.25 15.97 -4.40
C ALA A 231 20.53 15.65 -5.20
N GLY A 232 21.06 16.67 -5.90
CA GLY A 232 22.25 16.55 -6.74
C GLY A 232 22.05 15.82 -8.09
N ALA A 233 20.88 15.23 -8.34
CA ALA A 233 20.60 14.47 -9.57
C ALA A 233 19.58 15.17 -10.50
N GLY A 234 18.95 16.24 -10.01
CA GLY A 234 18.00 17.05 -10.76
C GLY A 234 16.86 17.57 -9.88
N CYS A 235 15.62 17.41 -10.36
CA CYS A 235 14.43 18.01 -9.78
C CYS A 235 13.27 17.01 -9.76
N GLU A 236 12.54 16.94 -8.66
CA GLU A 236 11.25 16.24 -8.61
C GLU A 236 10.12 17.27 -8.61
N LEU A 237 9.12 17.06 -9.47
CA LEU A 237 7.92 17.87 -9.56
C LEU A 237 6.71 17.05 -9.10
N LEU A 238 6.16 17.42 -7.96
CA LEU A 238 4.95 16.78 -7.42
C LEU A 238 3.71 17.37 -8.07
N ARG A 239 2.85 16.50 -8.57
CA ARG A 239 1.54 16.83 -9.13
C ARG A 239 0.50 16.19 -8.22
N LEU A 240 0.01 16.90 -7.22
CA LEU A 240 -0.84 16.31 -6.16
C LEU A 240 -2.32 16.20 -6.54
N GLY A 241 -2.73 16.82 -7.66
CA GLY A 241 -4.08 16.75 -8.16
C GLY A 241 -4.48 15.36 -8.67
N THR A 242 -5.78 15.15 -8.84
CA THR A 242 -6.31 13.92 -9.44
C THR A 242 -6.28 14.03 -10.96
N LEU A 243 -5.72 13.02 -11.63
CA LEU A 243 -5.77 12.90 -13.09
C LEU A 243 -6.79 11.83 -13.49
N GLY A 244 -7.96 12.26 -13.99
CA GLY A 244 -9.04 11.37 -14.43
C GLY A 244 -8.61 10.40 -15.55
N ALA A 245 -9.36 9.30 -15.73
CA ALA A 245 -9.12 8.36 -16.83
C ALA A 245 -9.24 9.07 -18.19
N GLY A 246 -8.28 8.84 -19.09
CA GLY A 246 -8.21 9.51 -20.40
C GLY A 246 -7.76 10.98 -20.35
N ALA A 247 -7.73 11.61 -19.18
CA ALA A 247 -7.37 13.01 -19.03
C ALA A 247 -5.87 13.23 -19.27
N THR A 248 -5.52 14.47 -19.63
CA THR A 248 -4.14 14.87 -19.86
C THR A 248 -3.79 16.10 -19.02
N ASP A 249 -2.73 16.00 -18.21
CA ASP A 249 -2.06 17.14 -17.59
C ASP A 249 -0.97 17.68 -18.53
N THR A 250 -0.99 18.99 -18.80
CA THR A 250 -0.01 19.67 -19.65
C THR A 250 0.57 20.86 -18.91
N PHE A 251 1.90 20.92 -18.80
CA PHE A 251 2.59 21.98 -18.09
C PHE A 251 3.98 22.22 -18.68
N ARG A 252 4.62 23.31 -18.24
CA ARG A 252 5.94 23.73 -18.73
C ARG A 252 6.98 23.64 -17.63
N VAL A 253 8.17 23.18 -17.99
CA VAL A 253 9.37 23.17 -17.15
C VAL A 253 10.39 24.10 -17.79
N ARG A 254 10.80 25.14 -17.08
CA ARG A 254 11.87 26.04 -17.49
C ARG A 254 13.19 25.52 -16.96
N LEU A 255 14.18 25.42 -17.84
CA LEU A 255 15.54 25.01 -17.55
C LEU A 255 16.45 26.22 -17.70
N ALA A 256 17.34 26.44 -16.73
CA ALA A 256 18.53 27.25 -16.95
C ALA A 256 19.64 26.31 -17.43
N VAL A 257 20.30 26.70 -18.52
CA VAL A 257 21.24 25.89 -19.28
C VAL A 257 22.58 26.59 -19.34
N GLY A 258 23.53 26.06 -18.60
CA GLY A 258 24.97 26.27 -18.76
C GLY A 258 25.66 24.95 -19.09
N GLY A 259 26.89 25.02 -19.59
CA GLY A 259 27.68 23.82 -19.91
C GLY A 259 27.42 23.20 -21.29
N ASP A 260 28.22 22.18 -21.59
CA ASP A 260 28.28 21.54 -22.91
C ASP A 260 27.36 20.33 -23.03
N GLU A 261 27.09 19.63 -21.92
CA GLU A 261 26.13 18.53 -21.89
C GLU A 261 24.69 19.07 -21.87
N ARG A 262 23.91 18.65 -22.85
CA ARG A 262 22.59 19.21 -23.13
C ARG A 262 21.50 18.14 -23.21
N THR A 263 21.68 17.02 -22.52
CA THR A 263 20.72 15.92 -22.52
C THR A 263 19.98 15.88 -21.20
N VAL A 264 18.66 16.03 -21.22
CA VAL A 264 17.82 15.98 -20.01
C VAL A 264 16.88 14.78 -20.11
N ARG A 265 16.72 14.05 -19.00
CA ARG A 265 15.80 12.91 -18.94
C ARG A 265 14.63 13.22 -18.02
N LEU A 266 13.42 13.09 -18.55
CA LEU A 266 12.17 13.23 -17.80
C LEU A 266 11.58 11.84 -17.61
N TYR A 267 11.15 11.50 -16.40
CA TYR A 267 10.50 10.22 -16.14
C TYR A 267 9.48 10.32 -15.00
N LEU A 268 8.42 9.53 -15.12
CA LEU A 268 7.40 9.42 -14.08
C LEU A 268 7.93 8.56 -12.93
N ALA A 269 7.64 8.98 -11.70
CA ALA A 269 8.03 8.28 -10.50
C ALA A 269 6.84 8.14 -9.53
N PRO A 270 6.86 7.12 -8.65
CA PRO A 270 7.72 5.93 -8.67
C PRO A 270 7.47 5.06 -9.90
N VAL A 271 8.53 4.45 -10.45
CA VAL A 271 8.46 3.76 -11.76
C VAL A 271 7.60 2.50 -11.67
N ASP A 272 7.64 1.81 -10.54
CA ASP A 272 6.91 0.57 -10.24
C ASP A 272 5.39 0.74 -10.09
N ARG A 273 4.92 1.99 -10.04
CA ARG A 273 3.49 2.32 -10.12
C ARG A 273 2.92 2.10 -11.52
N TYR A 274 3.73 2.31 -12.55
CA TYR A 274 3.24 2.42 -13.92
C TYR A 274 3.44 1.12 -14.71
N THR A 275 2.39 0.65 -15.37
CA THR A 275 2.37 -0.64 -16.07
C THR A 275 2.88 -0.55 -17.51
N ASN A 276 3.01 0.66 -18.07
CA ASN A 276 3.42 0.91 -19.44
C ASN A 276 4.87 1.44 -19.53
N LYS A 277 5.48 1.31 -20.73
CA LYS A 277 6.88 1.70 -20.98
C LYS A 277 7.06 3.17 -21.36
N ASP A 278 6.00 3.87 -21.76
CA ASP A 278 6.04 5.30 -22.14
C ASP A 278 6.10 6.23 -20.91
N THR A 279 6.93 5.91 -19.93
CA THR A 279 7.03 6.64 -18.66
C THR A 279 8.32 7.47 -18.57
N SER A 280 9.15 7.46 -19.61
CA SER A 280 10.37 8.26 -19.68
C SER A 280 10.62 8.82 -21.08
N VAL A 281 11.22 10.01 -21.14
CA VAL A 281 11.61 10.72 -22.37
C VAL A 281 12.97 11.36 -22.15
N THR A 282 13.88 11.17 -23.10
CA THR A 282 15.18 11.85 -23.12
C THR A 282 15.15 12.92 -24.20
N LEU A 283 15.54 14.15 -23.85
CA LEU A 283 15.55 15.31 -24.72
C LEU A 283 16.96 15.84 -24.88
N ARG A 284 17.33 16.18 -26.11
CA ARG A 284 18.55 16.95 -26.41
C ARG A 284 18.17 18.41 -26.60
N LEU A 285 18.75 19.31 -25.80
CA LEU A 285 18.55 20.75 -25.89
C LEU A 285 19.44 21.31 -27.01
N THR A 286 18.84 21.93 -28.01
CA THR A 286 19.54 22.52 -29.15
C THR A 286 19.73 24.02 -28.94
N GLY A 287 20.91 24.55 -29.25
CA GLY A 287 21.16 26.00 -29.23
C GLY A 287 20.42 26.70 -30.36
N GLY A 288 19.82 27.86 -30.07
CA GLY A 288 19.36 28.76 -31.13
C GLY A 288 20.55 29.42 -31.82
N ALA A 289 20.85 29.02 -33.05
CA ALA A 289 21.56 29.92 -33.95
C ALA A 289 20.55 31.00 -34.40
N GLY A 290 20.95 32.27 -34.40
CA GLY A 290 20.13 33.37 -34.88
C GLY A 290 19.55 33.10 -36.27
N ALA A 291 18.32 33.58 -36.48
CA ALA A 291 17.55 33.64 -37.72
C ALA A 291 18.17 33.03 -38.99
N GLY A 292 17.54 31.97 -39.52
CA GLY A 292 17.78 31.51 -40.89
C GLY A 292 17.13 30.16 -41.19
N ALA A 293 16.20 30.17 -42.16
CA ALA A 293 15.48 29.05 -42.77
C ALA A 293 14.30 28.44 -41.98
N THR A 294 13.12 29.03 -42.22
CA THR A 294 11.85 28.29 -42.28
C THR A 294 11.96 27.18 -43.31
N THR A 295 12.14 25.93 -42.87
CA THR A 295 11.71 24.77 -43.66
C THR A 295 10.24 24.51 -43.37
N ALA A 296 9.42 24.66 -44.41
CA ALA A 296 8.00 24.40 -44.38
C ALA A 296 7.70 22.97 -43.90
N PRO A 297 6.59 22.74 -43.18
CA PRO A 297 6.12 21.39 -42.92
C PRO A 297 5.69 20.73 -44.25
N PRO A 298 5.90 19.41 -44.43
CA PRO A 298 5.30 18.72 -45.56
C PRO A 298 3.78 18.77 -45.42
N ALA A 299 3.10 19.15 -46.50
CA ALA A 299 1.65 19.18 -46.60
C ALA A 299 1.08 17.77 -46.32
N GLY A 300 0.38 17.63 -45.20
CA GLY A 300 -0.47 16.48 -44.90
C GLY A 300 -1.89 16.79 -45.35
N SER A 301 -2.44 15.90 -46.18
CA SER A 301 -3.71 16.00 -46.89
C SER A 301 -4.90 16.41 -46.01
N THR A 302 -5.62 17.44 -46.45
CA THR A 302 -6.95 17.81 -45.95
C THR A 302 -7.93 16.68 -46.26
N ALA A 303 -8.35 15.93 -45.24
CA ALA A 303 -9.54 15.10 -45.30
C ALA A 303 -10.67 15.84 -44.58
N THR A 304 -11.64 16.32 -45.35
CA THR A 304 -12.91 16.88 -44.88
C THR A 304 -13.80 15.75 -44.37
N PRO A 305 -14.26 15.75 -43.10
CA PRO A 305 -15.42 14.98 -42.71
C PRO A 305 -16.70 15.82 -42.87
N THR A 306 -17.62 15.29 -43.67
CA THR A 306 -19.02 15.72 -43.83
C THR A 306 -19.76 15.65 -42.48
N PRO A 307 -20.69 16.58 -42.18
CA PRO A 307 -21.47 16.56 -40.95
C PRO A 307 -22.65 15.57 -41.06
N THR A 308 -22.87 14.77 -40.02
CA THR A 308 -24.13 14.07 -39.80
C THR A 308 -24.63 14.38 -38.40
N THR A 309 -25.67 15.20 -38.31
CA THR A 309 -26.55 15.30 -37.13
C THR A 309 -27.50 14.09 -37.16
N PRO A 310 -27.90 13.53 -36.00
CA PRO A 310 -29.24 13.86 -35.53
C PRO A 310 -29.39 14.09 -34.00
N ALA A 311 -30.56 14.64 -33.70
CA ALA A 311 -31.08 15.29 -32.51
C ALA A 311 -31.26 14.49 -31.20
N GLU A 312 -31.30 15.28 -30.12
CA GLU A 312 -32.15 15.28 -28.89
C GLU A 312 -32.17 14.13 -27.85
N GLU A 313 -32.08 14.60 -26.59
CA GLU A 313 -32.22 14.03 -25.22
C GLU A 313 -33.58 13.37 -24.88
N PRO A 314 -33.88 12.92 -23.63
CA PRO A 314 -33.08 12.41 -22.50
C PRO A 314 -33.65 11.08 -21.89
N GLY A 315 -32.89 10.35 -21.06
CA GLY A 315 -33.47 9.24 -20.26
C GLY A 315 -32.52 8.27 -19.56
N GLN A 316 -32.31 8.49 -18.25
CA GLN A 316 -32.29 7.49 -17.16
C GLN A 316 -31.46 6.17 -17.27
N LEU A 317 -30.38 6.10 -16.47
CA LEU A 317 -29.73 4.96 -15.73
C LEU A 317 -29.96 3.48 -16.15
N PRO A 318 -28.93 2.61 -15.96
CA PRO A 318 -28.94 1.83 -14.71
C PRO A 318 -27.59 1.73 -13.99
N ARG A 319 -27.67 1.81 -12.66
CA ARG A 319 -26.76 1.15 -11.73
C ARG A 319 -26.81 -0.36 -11.98
N THR A 320 -25.67 -1.02 -12.11
CA THR A 320 -25.50 -2.44 -11.78
C THR A 320 -24.07 -2.72 -11.29
N GLY A 321 -23.93 -3.16 -10.03
CA GLY A 321 -23.02 -4.29 -9.75
C GLY A 321 -23.80 -5.60 -9.98
N PRO A 322 -23.28 -6.81 -9.70
CA PRO A 322 -21.92 -7.27 -9.43
C PRO A 322 -21.43 -8.32 -10.47
N ALA A 323 -20.12 -8.47 -10.67
CA ALA A 323 -19.55 -9.61 -11.42
C ALA A 323 -18.49 -10.34 -10.58
N GLY A 324 -18.94 -10.98 -9.50
CA GLY A 324 -18.11 -11.82 -8.62
C GLY A 324 -18.42 -13.31 -8.69
N GLY A 325 -19.13 -13.78 -9.73
CA GLY A 325 -19.63 -15.17 -9.82
C GLY A 325 -18.76 -16.15 -10.60
N ALA A 326 -17.86 -15.70 -11.49
CA ALA A 326 -17.15 -16.59 -12.40
C ALA A 326 -15.82 -17.14 -11.84
N TYR A 327 -15.22 -16.50 -10.84
CA TYR A 327 -13.92 -16.92 -10.28
C TYR A 327 -14.04 -17.90 -9.10
N ALA A 328 -15.23 -18.04 -8.50
CA ALA A 328 -15.44 -18.98 -7.40
C ALA A 328 -15.58 -20.44 -7.86
N LEU A 329 -16.11 -20.68 -9.08
CA LEU A 329 -16.26 -22.04 -9.61
C LEU A 329 -14.94 -22.62 -10.15
N ALA A 330 -14.05 -21.79 -10.70
CA ALA A 330 -12.74 -22.26 -11.15
C ALA A 330 -11.82 -22.69 -9.97
N GLY A 331 -11.91 -22.02 -8.82
CA GLY A 331 -11.12 -22.36 -7.63
C GLY A 331 -11.56 -23.66 -6.95
N ALA A 332 -12.87 -23.94 -6.91
CA ALA A 332 -13.41 -25.14 -6.29
C ALA A 332 -13.07 -26.43 -7.08
N VAL A 333 -13.05 -26.35 -8.42
CA VAL A 333 -12.72 -27.50 -9.29
C VAL A 333 -11.24 -27.89 -9.17
N LEU A 334 -10.34 -26.92 -9.01
CA LEU A 334 -8.90 -27.19 -8.84
C LEU A 334 -8.56 -27.79 -7.45
N LEU A 335 -9.27 -27.38 -6.39
CA LEU A 335 -9.09 -27.96 -5.05
C LEU A 335 -9.61 -29.41 -4.96
N ALA A 336 -10.71 -29.72 -5.63
CA ALA A 336 -11.25 -31.08 -5.68
C ALA A 336 -10.33 -32.06 -6.44
N LEU A 337 -9.74 -31.61 -7.55
CA LEU A 337 -8.77 -32.40 -8.32
C LEU A 337 -7.46 -32.63 -7.55
N GLY A 338 -6.97 -31.63 -6.80
CA GLY A 338 -5.78 -31.75 -5.98
C GLY A 338 -5.93 -32.76 -4.82
N ALA A 339 -7.08 -32.75 -4.14
CA ALA A 339 -7.37 -33.69 -3.05
C ALA A 339 -7.54 -35.15 -3.55
N GLY A 340 -8.15 -35.33 -4.73
CA GLY A 340 -8.31 -36.65 -5.36
C GLY A 340 -6.98 -37.33 -5.73
N LEU A 341 -6.04 -36.57 -6.30
CA LEU A 341 -4.70 -37.07 -6.67
C LEU A 341 -3.85 -37.45 -5.44
N LEU A 342 -3.97 -36.72 -4.33
CA LEU A 342 -3.28 -37.03 -3.08
C LEU A 342 -3.79 -38.33 -2.44
N LEU A 343 -5.10 -38.60 -2.50
CA LEU A 343 -5.69 -39.85 -2.00
C LEU A 343 -5.32 -41.05 -2.89
N LEU A 344 -5.26 -40.87 -4.21
CA LEU A 344 -4.84 -41.92 -5.14
C LEU A 344 -3.37 -42.32 -4.92
N ARG A 345 -2.48 -41.33 -4.73
CA ARG A 345 -1.06 -41.57 -4.43
C ARG A 345 -0.87 -42.32 -3.10
N ARG A 346 -1.69 -42.02 -2.10
CA ARG A 346 -1.61 -42.67 -0.78
C ARG A 346 -2.10 -44.13 -0.80
N ARG A 347 -3.01 -44.49 -1.73
CA ARG A 347 -3.44 -45.88 -1.94
C ARG A 347 -2.42 -46.70 -2.73
N LEU A 348 -1.77 -46.12 -3.72
CA LEU A 348 -0.76 -46.83 -4.53
C LEU A 348 0.58 -47.07 -3.79
N GLY A 349 0.89 -46.30 -2.74
CA GLY A 349 2.09 -46.50 -1.92
C GLY A 349 1.92 -47.46 -0.72
N ARG A 350 0.76 -48.11 -0.59
CA ARG A 350 0.46 -49.09 0.48
C ARG A 350 0.04 -50.47 -0.06
N GLY A 351 0.18 -50.68 -1.37
CA GLY A 351 0.08 -51.99 -2.01
C GLY A 351 1.45 -52.59 -2.25
#